data_AF-A0A7J7CYS4-F1
#
_entry.id   AF-A0A7J7CYS4-F1
#
_cell.length_a   1.000
_cell.length_b   1.000
_cell.length_c   1.000
_cell.angle_alpha   90.00
_cell.angle_beta   90.00
_cell.angle_gamma   90.00
#
_symmetry.space_group_name_H-M   'P 1'
#
loop_
_entity.id
_entity.type
_entity.pdbx_description
1 polymer ?
#
loop_
_entity_poly.entity_id
_entity_poly.type
_entity_poly.pdbx_seq_one_letter_code
_entity_poly.pdbx_strand_id
1 'polypeptide(L)'
;MARALSNVLLKGIAGLPAARSTSVHASLSHNGLRCATTVANDSDTHDDFKPTTKIENSEFSLNDVVEQDVEDNPVMIYMKGVPDFPQCGFSSLAVKVLKHYNVPLSARNILENLELNTAVKMFRSQTGELNEKLKDIAASKKSE
;
A
#
# COMPACT_ATOMS: atom_id res chain seq x y z
N MET A 1 -54.81 -20.30 -12.37
CA MET A 1 -54.99 -21.14 -11.16
C MET A 1 -53.87 -20.81 -10.19
N ALA A 2 -54.16 -20.24 -9.02
CA ALA A 2 -53.15 -19.93 -8.00
C ALA A 2 -53.19 -20.99 -6.89
N ARG A 3 -52.03 -21.49 -6.44
CA ARG A 3 -51.94 -22.52 -5.40
C ARG A 3 -51.10 -22.04 -4.20
N ALA A 4 -51.83 -21.83 -3.10
CA ALA A 4 -51.49 -22.06 -1.70
C ALA A 4 -50.11 -21.64 -1.14
N LEU A 5 -50.21 -20.75 -0.15
CA LEU A 5 -49.26 -20.40 0.90
C LEU A 5 -48.89 -21.60 1.80
N SER A 6 -47.68 -21.61 2.36
CA SER A 6 -47.45 -22.10 3.73
C SER A 6 -46.16 -21.52 4.35
N ASN A 7 -46.30 -20.62 5.33
CA ASN A 7 -45.22 -20.24 6.23
C ASN A 7 -45.23 -21.21 7.43
N VAL A 8 -44.11 -21.90 7.70
CA VAL A 8 -43.96 -22.70 8.93
C VAL A 8 -43.22 -21.88 9.97
N LEU A 9 -43.90 -21.59 11.09
CA LEU A 9 -43.42 -20.76 12.18
C LEU A 9 -43.55 -21.51 13.52
N LEU A 10 -42.41 -21.95 14.08
CA LEU A 10 -42.23 -22.19 15.51
C LEU A 10 -40.85 -21.61 15.87
N LYS A 11 -40.69 -20.54 16.67
CA LYS A 11 -41.15 -20.24 18.05
C LYS A 11 -40.66 -21.25 19.10
N GLY A 12 -39.64 -20.82 19.86
CA GLY A 12 -39.66 -20.99 21.32
C GLY A 12 -38.51 -21.75 21.98
N ILE A 13 -37.45 -21.03 22.37
CA ILE A 13 -36.81 -21.24 23.67
C ILE A 13 -36.61 -19.87 24.33
N ALA A 14 -37.20 -19.69 25.51
CA ALA A 14 -37.11 -18.46 26.29
C ALA A 14 -36.96 -18.81 27.77
N GLY A 15 -36.08 -18.09 28.45
CA GLY A 15 -36.15 -17.89 29.91
C GLY A 15 -35.36 -18.85 30.79
N LEU A 16 -34.15 -18.43 31.16
CA LEU A 16 -33.64 -18.56 32.54
C LEU A 16 -32.89 -17.27 32.90
N PRO A 17 -33.33 -16.49 33.90
CA PRO A 17 -32.62 -15.31 34.37
C PRO A 17 -31.73 -15.62 35.59
N ALA A 18 -30.52 -15.05 35.61
CA ALA A 18 -29.71 -14.88 36.81
C ALA A 18 -29.17 -13.45 36.83
N ALA A 19 -29.20 -12.77 37.98
CA ALA A 19 -29.16 -11.31 38.04
C ALA A 19 -28.05 -10.76 38.96
N ARG A 20 -27.50 -9.59 38.58
CA ARG A 20 -26.59 -8.70 39.37
C ARG A 20 -25.21 -9.36 39.64
N SER A 21 -24.08 -8.68 39.85
CA SER A 21 -23.69 -7.25 39.89
C SER A 21 -22.18 -7.19 39.51
N THR A 22 -21.46 -6.07 39.32
CA THR A 22 -21.64 -4.65 39.64
C THR A 22 -21.23 -3.75 38.44
N SER A 23 -21.23 -2.42 38.64
CA SER A 23 -20.61 -1.43 37.74
C SER A 23 -19.09 -1.37 37.88
N VAL A 24 -18.36 -1.41 36.76
CA VAL A 24 -17.04 -0.76 36.63
C VAL A 24 -17.08 0.27 35.51
N HIS A 25 -17.14 1.54 35.90
CA HIS A 25 -17.05 2.67 34.99
C HIS A 25 -15.58 2.91 34.65
N ALA A 26 -15.15 2.48 33.46
CA ALA A 26 -13.79 2.63 32.98
C ALA A 26 -13.78 3.28 31.59
N SER A 27 -14.14 4.57 31.54
CA SER A 27 -13.74 5.43 30.41
C SER A 27 -12.22 5.57 30.45
N LEU A 28 -11.53 4.82 29.59
CA LEU A 28 -10.11 4.96 29.32
C LEU A 28 -9.94 5.19 27.82
N SER A 29 -9.45 6.37 27.48
CA SER A 29 -9.28 6.85 26.12
C SER A 29 -8.43 5.89 25.29
N HIS A 30 -8.97 5.44 24.17
CA HIS A 30 -8.23 4.70 23.14
C HIS A 30 -7.35 5.65 22.32
N ASN A 31 -6.43 6.33 23.00
CA ASN A 31 -5.29 6.94 22.34
C ASN A 31 -4.30 5.83 21.98
N GLY A 32 -4.30 5.44 20.72
CA GLY A 32 -3.60 4.26 20.22
C GLY A 32 -2.13 4.20 20.63
N LEU A 33 -1.76 3.05 21.20
CA LEU A 33 -0.38 2.65 21.39
C LEU A 33 0.30 2.57 20.02
N ARG A 34 1.06 3.63 19.70
CA ARG A 34 2.01 3.62 18.60
C ARG A 34 3.12 2.62 18.90
N CYS A 35 3.04 1.43 18.32
CA CYS A 35 4.18 0.52 18.22
C CYS A 35 5.21 1.14 17.25
N ALA A 36 6.01 2.09 17.75
CA ALA A 36 7.13 2.65 17.02
C ALA A 36 8.29 1.65 17.05
N THR A 37 8.75 1.21 15.89
CA THR A 37 9.87 0.25 15.75
C THR A 37 11.26 0.88 15.92
N THR A 38 11.32 2.17 16.29
CA THR A 38 12.55 2.86 16.70
C THR A 38 12.76 2.70 18.21
N VAL A 39 13.45 1.63 18.60
CA VAL A 39 14.11 1.57 19.90
C VAL A 39 15.09 2.74 19.99
N ALA A 40 15.04 3.49 21.09
CA ALA A 40 16.09 4.47 21.40
C ALA A 40 17.43 3.74 21.57
N ASN A 41 18.55 4.41 21.26
CA ASN A 41 19.89 3.84 21.43
C ASN A 41 20.11 3.35 22.86
N ASP A 42 19.98 2.05 23.08
CA ASP A 42 20.31 1.38 24.32
C ASP A 42 21.78 0.94 24.27
N SER A 43 22.53 1.26 25.32
CA SER A 43 23.95 0.94 25.43
C SER A 43 24.25 -0.56 25.51
N ASP A 44 23.24 -1.40 25.78
CA ASP A 44 23.38 -2.86 25.87
C ASP A 44 23.14 -3.60 24.52
N THR A 45 22.95 -2.86 23.42
CA THR A 45 22.75 -3.48 22.09
C THR A 45 24.10 -3.83 21.42
N HIS A 46 24.43 -5.12 21.41
CA HIS A 46 25.63 -5.67 20.75
C HIS A 46 25.69 -5.30 19.25
N ASP A 47 26.91 -5.03 18.74
CA ASP A 47 27.14 -4.56 17.37
C ASP A 47 26.58 -5.50 16.28
N ASP A 48 26.48 -6.80 16.52
CA ASP A 48 25.91 -7.79 15.60
C ASP A 48 24.45 -7.53 15.20
N PHE A 49 23.71 -6.75 16.01
CA PHE A 49 22.33 -6.37 15.72
C PHE A 49 22.20 -5.02 14.98
N LYS A 50 23.32 -4.38 14.62
CA LYS A 50 23.29 -3.13 13.85
C LYS A 50 22.86 -3.39 12.39
N PRO A 51 21.95 -2.59 11.82
CA PRO A 51 21.55 -2.74 10.42
C PRO A 51 22.73 -2.52 9.47
N THR A 52 23.16 -3.59 8.78
CA THR A 52 24.22 -3.51 7.77
C THR A 52 23.64 -3.07 6.43
N THR A 53 23.72 -1.77 6.14
CA THR A 53 23.38 -1.23 4.82
C THR A 53 24.46 -1.61 3.80
N LYS A 54 24.32 -2.77 3.17
CA LYS A 54 25.09 -3.14 1.97
C LYS A 54 24.56 -2.34 0.78
N ILE A 55 25.25 -1.27 0.42
CA ILE A 55 25.06 -0.53 -0.83
C ILE A 55 26.45 -0.35 -1.43
N GLU A 56 26.74 -1.09 -2.50
CA GLU A 56 27.92 -0.90 -3.34
C GLU A 56 27.41 -0.43 -4.70
N ASN A 57 27.54 0.87 -4.96
CA ASN A 57 26.97 1.53 -6.14
C ASN A 57 27.56 0.94 -7.43
N SER A 58 26.71 0.53 -8.37
CA SER A 58 27.08 0.47 -9.79
C SER A 58 26.19 1.41 -10.60
N GLU A 59 26.76 2.59 -10.88
CA GLU A 59 26.04 3.75 -11.40
C GLU A 59 25.68 3.60 -12.88
N PHE A 60 24.45 3.15 -13.14
CA PHE A 60 23.62 3.82 -14.15
C PHE A 60 22.48 4.50 -13.40
N SER A 61 22.16 5.76 -13.73
CA SER A 61 21.14 6.51 -13.00
C SER A 61 19.76 5.89 -13.16
N LEU A 62 19.39 4.98 -12.24
CA LEU A 62 18.09 4.30 -12.28
C LEU A 62 16.90 5.25 -12.13
N ASN A 63 17.14 6.47 -11.63
CA ASN A 63 16.14 7.55 -11.60
C ASN A 63 15.80 8.01 -13.02
N ASP A 64 16.80 8.35 -13.84
CA ASP A 64 16.67 8.74 -15.25
C ASP A 64 15.94 7.63 -16.05
N VAL A 65 16.20 6.37 -15.73
CA VAL A 65 15.52 5.23 -16.35
C VAL A 65 14.04 5.13 -15.90
N VAL A 66 13.72 5.48 -14.65
CA VAL A 66 12.34 5.55 -14.14
C VAL A 66 11.60 6.75 -14.73
N GLU A 67 12.29 7.87 -14.98
CA GLU A 67 11.78 9.04 -15.70
C GLU A 67 11.42 8.68 -17.14
N GLN A 68 12.37 8.11 -17.89
CA GLN A 68 12.16 7.65 -19.27
C GLN A 68 11.03 6.61 -19.37
N ASP A 69 10.98 5.63 -18.45
CA ASP A 69 9.90 4.64 -18.38
C ASP A 69 8.50 5.29 -18.23
N VAL A 70 8.40 6.45 -17.57
CA VAL A 70 7.14 7.18 -17.34
C VAL A 70 6.81 8.15 -18.49
N GLU A 71 7.81 8.67 -19.20
CA GLU A 71 7.61 9.50 -20.39
C GLU A 71 7.19 8.67 -21.62
N ASP A 72 7.85 7.53 -21.85
CA ASP A 72 7.62 6.68 -23.03
C ASP A 72 6.30 5.87 -22.93
N ASN A 73 5.90 5.49 -21.72
CA ASN A 73 4.81 4.53 -21.51
C ASN A 73 3.61 5.20 -20.82
N PRO A 74 2.43 5.31 -21.49
CA PRO A 74 1.26 5.95 -20.90
C PRO A 74 0.72 5.20 -19.67
N VAL A 75 1.01 3.89 -19.57
CA VAL A 75 0.73 3.06 -18.40
C VAL A 75 1.90 2.12 -18.14
N MET A 76 2.67 2.44 -17.09
CA MET A 76 3.81 1.66 -16.62
C MET A 76 3.52 1.03 -15.26
N ILE A 77 3.82 -0.26 -15.08
CA ILE A 77 3.67 -0.97 -13.80
C ILE A 77 4.99 -1.56 -13.27
N TYR A 78 5.38 -1.12 -12.09
CA TYR A 78 6.47 -1.72 -11.32
C TYR A 78 5.89 -2.81 -10.41
N MET A 79 6.25 -4.08 -10.66
CA MET A 79 5.61 -5.24 -10.03
C MET A 79 6.59 -6.32 -9.59
N LYS A 80 6.12 -7.30 -8.81
CA LYS A 80 6.89 -8.48 -8.40
C LYS A 80 6.66 -9.62 -9.39
N GLY A 81 7.71 -10.03 -10.09
CA GLY A 81 7.62 -10.92 -11.26
C GLY A 81 7.25 -10.15 -12.53
N VAL A 82 6.73 -10.87 -13.52
CA VAL A 82 6.35 -10.32 -14.85
C VAL A 82 4.85 -10.49 -15.09
N PRO A 83 4.22 -9.78 -16.06
CA PRO A 83 2.76 -9.85 -16.30
C PRO A 83 2.19 -11.23 -16.63
N ASP A 84 3.05 -12.17 -17.05
CA ASP A 84 2.66 -13.56 -17.35
C ASP A 84 2.94 -14.52 -16.18
N PHE A 85 3.88 -14.16 -15.31
CA PHE A 85 4.27 -14.91 -14.12
C PHE A 85 4.42 -13.98 -12.90
N PRO A 86 3.30 -13.46 -12.36
CA PRO A 86 3.32 -12.58 -11.19
C PRO A 86 3.66 -13.35 -9.92
N GLN A 87 4.65 -12.88 -9.16
CA GLN A 87 5.16 -13.54 -7.95
C GLN A 87 4.54 -12.99 -6.65
N CYS A 88 3.46 -12.20 -6.74
CA CYS A 88 2.75 -11.64 -5.59
C CYS A 88 1.27 -11.47 -5.90
N GLY A 89 0.39 -11.77 -4.93
CA GLY A 89 -1.06 -11.66 -5.08
C GLY A 89 -1.54 -10.25 -5.50
N PHE A 90 -0.95 -9.20 -4.93
CA PHE A 90 -1.24 -7.80 -5.33
C PHE A 90 -0.84 -7.52 -6.78
N SER A 91 0.34 -7.99 -7.20
CA SER A 91 0.83 -7.83 -8.57
C SER A 91 -0.02 -8.62 -9.58
N SER A 92 -0.47 -9.82 -9.20
CA SER A 92 -1.40 -10.64 -10.01
C SER A 92 -2.75 -9.97 -10.17
N LEU A 93 -3.32 -9.42 -9.10
CA LEU A 93 -4.60 -8.69 -9.15
C LEU A 93 -4.51 -7.42 -10.01
N ALA A 94 -3.44 -6.63 -9.86
CA ALA A 94 -3.23 -5.41 -10.64
C ALA A 94 -3.16 -5.72 -12.15
N VAL A 95 -2.36 -6.71 -12.55
CA VAL A 95 -2.27 -7.14 -13.96
C VAL A 95 -3.60 -7.69 -14.47
N LYS A 96 -4.33 -8.47 -13.66
CA LYS A 96 -5.67 -8.99 -14.04
C LYS A 96 -6.66 -7.86 -14.32
N VAL A 97 -6.67 -6.80 -13.51
CA VAL A 97 -7.55 -5.64 -13.71
C VAL A 97 -7.14 -4.84 -14.95
N LEU A 98 -5.84 -4.56 -15.13
CA LEU A 98 -5.37 -3.83 -16.32
C LEU A 98 -5.61 -4.60 -17.62
N LYS A 99 -5.38 -5.92 -17.64
CA LYS A 99 -5.70 -6.81 -18.77
C LYS A 99 -7.21 -6.80 -19.07
N HIS A 100 -8.09 -6.75 -18.05
CA HIS A 100 -9.55 -6.66 -18.25
C HIS A 100 -9.99 -5.38 -18.97
N TYR A 101 -9.29 -4.25 -18.76
CA TYR A 101 -9.57 -3.00 -19.47
C TYR A 101 -8.88 -2.90 -20.85
N ASN A 102 -8.15 -3.95 -21.29
CA ASN A 102 -7.41 -4.00 -22.56
C ASN A 102 -6.44 -2.82 -22.76
N VAL A 103 -5.87 -2.32 -21.66
CA VAL A 103 -4.90 -1.21 -21.69
C VAL A 103 -3.52 -1.76 -22.07
N PRO A 104 -2.84 -1.20 -23.08
CA PRO A 104 -1.44 -1.53 -23.34
C PRO A 104 -0.60 -1.05 -22.15
N LEU A 105 0.03 -2.00 -21.46
CA LEU A 105 0.80 -1.75 -20.25
C LEU A 105 2.24 -2.26 -20.42
N SER A 106 3.20 -1.40 -20.08
CA SER A 106 4.59 -1.80 -19.92
C SER A 106 4.83 -2.19 -18.47
N ALA A 107 5.75 -3.14 -18.22
CA ALA A 107 5.98 -3.67 -16.89
C ALA A 107 7.46 -3.94 -16.62
N ARG A 108 7.91 -3.65 -15.40
CA ARG A 108 9.28 -3.93 -14.94
C ARG A 108 9.27 -4.70 -13.61
N ASN A 109 10.10 -5.74 -13.53
CA ASN A 109 10.22 -6.60 -12.35
C ASN A 109 11.14 -5.98 -11.30
N ILE A 110 10.59 -5.64 -10.13
CA ILE A 110 11.34 -5.02 -9.01
C ILE A 110 12.15 -6.04 -8.19
N LEU A 111 12.03 -7.34 -8.48
CA LEU A 111 12.78 -8.39 -7.76
C LEU A 111 14.17 -8.63 -8.35
N GLU A 112 14.40 -8.25 -9.60
CA GLU A 112 15.70 -8.40 -10.28
C GLU A 112 16.70 -7.33 -9.85
N ASN A 113 16.24 -6.12 -9.51
CA ASN A 113 17.08 -5.01 -9.06
C ASN A 113 16.48 -4.33 -7.83
N LEU A 114 17.12 -4.50 -6.67
CA LEU A 114 16.67 -3.89 -5.41
C LEU A 114 16.82 -2.35 -5.44
N GLU A 115 17.85 -1.84 -6.12
CA GLU A 115 18.07 -0.41 -6.28
C GLU A 115 16.92 0.27 -7.06
N LEU A 116 16.34 -0.43 -8.04
CA LEU A 116 15.17 0.06 -8.77
C LEU A 116 13.95 0.21 -7.86
N ASN A 117 13.81 -0.65 -6.84
CA ASN A 117 12.77 -0.48 -5.82
C ASN A 117 12.97 0.82 -5.02
N THR A 118 14.21 1.19 -4.74
CA THR A 118 14.58 2.44 -4.07
C THR A 118 14.36 3.65 -4.99
N ALA A 119 14.83 3.60 -6.24
CA ALA A 119 14.62 4.65 -7.24
C ALA A 119 13.12 4.98 -7.42
N VAL A 120 12.27 3.97 -7.64
CA VAL A 120 10.81 4.16 -7.78
C VAL A 120 10.17 4.77 -6.52
N LYS A 121 10.66 4.45 -5.31
CA LYS A 121 10.19 5.08 -4.06
C LYS A 121 10.60 6.55 -3.97
N MET A 122 11.84 6.88 -4.36
CA MET A 122 12.37 8.24 -4.35
C MET A 122 11.64 9.11 -5.37
N PHE A 123 11.56 8.65 -6.63
CA PHE A 123 10.83 9.29 -7.72
C PHE A 123 9.38 9.60 -7.31
N ARG A 124 8.62 8.60 -6.84
CA ARG A 124 7.25 8.78 -6.33
C ARG A 124 7.12 9.92 -5.30
N SER A 125 8.13 10.12 -4.46
CA SER A 125 8.12 11.13 -3.41
C SER A 125 8.45 12.52 -3.96
N GLN A 126 9.35 12.61 -4.95
CA GLN A 126 9.77 13.86 -5.60
C GLN A 126 8.73 14.39 -6.59
N THR A 127 8.15 13.53 -7.44
CA THR A 127 7.19 13.91 -8.48
C THR A 127 5.93 14.56 -7.91
N GLY A 128 5.51 14.20 -6.69
CA GLY A 128 4.39 14.84 -6.00
C GLY A 128 4.66 16.31 -5.72
N GLU A 129 5.81 16.62 -5.13
CA GLU A 129 6.17 17.97 -4.67
C GLU A 129 6.44 18.94 -5.84
N LEU A 130 7.00 18.46 -6.96
CA LEU A 130 7.27 19.29 -8.13
C LEU A 130 5.99 19.65 -8.91
N ASN A 131 5.07 18.69 -9.07
CA ASN A 131 3.80 18.95 -9.78
C ASN A 131 2.86 19.88 -8.99
N GLU A 132 2.94 19.89 -7.66
CA GLU A 132 2.23 20.83 -6.81
C GLU A 132 2.79 22.25 -6.98
N LYS A 133 4.12 22.43 -6.84
CA LYS A 133 4.80 23.72 -7.06
C LYS A 133 4.60 24.29 -8.47
N LEU A 134 4.59 23.44 -9.51
CA LEU A 134 4.32 23.88 -10.88
C LEU A 134 2.87 24.34 -11.09
N LYS A 135 1.89 23.74 -10.41
CA LYS A 135 0.50 24.23 -10.42
C LYS A 135 0.38 25.60 -9.77
N ASP A 136 1.04 25.83 -8.64
CA ASP A 136 0.99 27.11 -7.93
C ASP A 136 1.61 28.24 -8.77
N ILE A 137 2.74 27.98 -9.43
CA ILE A 137 3.39 28.92 -10.35
C ILE A 137 2.49 29.20 -11.58
N ALA A 138 1.86 28.17 -12.14
CA ALA A 138 0.96 28.33 -13.28
C ALA A 138 -0.35 29.06 -12.91
N ALA A 139 -0.86 28.87 -11.70
CA ALA A 139 -2.02 29.60 -11.18
C ALA A 139 -1.70 31.09 -10.97
N SER A 140 -0.54 31.39 -10.37
CA SER A 140 -0.09 32.77 -10.10
C SER A 140 0.17 33.58 -11.39
N LYS A 141 0.52 32.93 -12.51
CA LYS A 141 0.68 33.57 -13.83
C LYS A 141 -0.61 33.77 -14.62
N LYS A 142 -1.79 33.39 -14.09
CA LYS A 142 -3.08 33.53 -14.79
C LYS A 142 -3.93 34.72 -14.30
N SER A 143 -3.37 35.53 -13.40
CA SER A 143 -4.03 36.70 -12.79
C SER A 143 -3.38 38.04 -13.15
N GLU A 144 -2.49 38.06 -14.14
CA GLU A 144 -1.84 39.25 -14.72
C GLU A 144 -2.13 39.34 -16.22
#